data_AF-A0A1E4LKF4-F1
#
_entry.id   AF-A0A1E4LKF4-F1
#
_cell.length_a   1.000
_cell.length_b   1.000
_cell.length_c   1.000
_cell.angle_alpha   90.00
_cell.angle_beta   90.00
_cell.angle_gamma   90.00
#
_symmetry.space_group_name_H-M   'P 1'
#
loop_
_entity.id
_entity.type
_entity.pdbx_description
1 polymer ?
#
loop_
_entity_poly.entity_id
_entity_poly.type
_entity_poly.pdbx_seq_one_letter_code
_entity_poly.pdbx_strand_id
1 'polypeptide(L)'
;MSGARAARYGGRVRFAAGAGLEIAFTLATDAVAQVHKTLAMLRLALGARPGWLPQNRQDRGVGWAEALRLFWPHTALGAVAFALLARADGAAAWALPFAGGLPLAVPLCVATAAPRVGRWLRRHGVAAVPEELSALAAAVPPA
;
A
#
# COMPACT_ATOMS: atom_id res chain seq x y z
N MET A 1 22.29 7.82 9.65
CA MET A 1 21.62 7.31 10.87
C MET A 1 22.66 6.68 11.78
N SER A 2 22.76 7.07 13.06
CA SER A 2 23.73 6.44 13.97
C SER A 2 23.37 4.96 14.21
N GLY A 3 24.39 4.09 14.34
CA GLY A 3 24.18 2.65 14.49
C GLY A 3 23.24 2.27 15.66
N ALA A 4 23.26 3.07 16.74
CA ALA A 4 22.39 2.89 17.90
C ALA A 4 20.88 3.02 17.59
N ARG A 5 20.49 3.88 16.64
CA ARG A 5 19.08 4.01 16.26
C ARG A 5 18.63 2.85 15.38
N ALA A 6 19.47 2.39 14.47
CA ALA A 6 19.16 1.24 13.60
C ALA A 6 19.04 -0.06 14.41
N ALA A 7 19.76 -0.21 15.52
CA ALA A 7 19.64 -1.36 16.42
C ALA A 7 18.22 -1.53 16.98
N ARG A 8 17.51 -0.43 17.25
CA ARG A 8 16.11 -0.46 17.71
C ARG A 8 15.12 -1.04 16.68
N TYR A 9 15.50 -1.03 15.40
CA TYR A 9 14.71 -1.59 14.29
C TYR A 9 15.21 -2.98 13.84
N GLY A 10 15.98 -3.67 14.69
CA GLY A 10 16.55 -4.98 14.38
C GLY A 10 17.80 -4.91 13.49
N GLY A 11 18.49 -3.76 13.47
CA GLY A 11 19.76 -3.56 12.78
C GLY A 11 19.64 -2.84 11.44
N ARG A 12 20.79 -2.45 10.86
CA ARG A 12 20.87 -1.65 9.63
C ARG A 12 20.25 -2.33 8.41
N VAL A 13 20.44 -3.65 8.28
CA VAL A 13 19.94 -4.42 7.12
C VAL A 13 18.42 -4.52 7.14
N ARG A 14 17.83 -4.90 8.28
CA ARG A 14 16.39 -5.02 8.45
C ARG A 14 15.69 -3.68 8.30
N PHE A 15 16.29 -2.62 8.84
CA PHE A 15 15.82 -1.25 8.63
C PHE A 15 15.83 -0.86 7.14
N ALA A 16 16.95 -1.09 6.43
CA ALA A 16 17.04 -0.76 5.01
C ALA A 16 16.04 -1.54 4.15
N ALA A 17 15.85 -2.83 4.44
CA ALA A 17 14.84 -3.65 3.76
C ALA A 17 13.41 -3.16 4.04
N GLY A 18 13.10 -2.80 5.30
CA GLY A 18 11.82 -2.23 5.67
C GLY A 18 11.55 -0.89 4.98
N ALA A 19 12.53 0.02 4.99
CA ALA A 19 12.44 1.31 4.31
C ALA A 19 12.28 1.14 2.79
N GLY A 20 13.01 0.20 2.18
CA GLY A 20 12.86 -0.11 0.75
C GLY A 20 11.46 -0.63 0.41
N LEU A 21 10.91 -1.52 1.24
CA LEU A 21 9.54 -2.01 1.07
C LEU A 21 8.52 -0.89 1.25
N GLU A 22 8.71 -0.02 2.24
CA GLU A 22 7.83 1.13 2.50
C GLU A 22 7.83 2.12 1.33
N ILE A 23 9.00 2.41 0.76
CA ILE A 23 9.13 3.24 -0.45
C ILE A 23 8.41 2.58 -1.62
N ALA A 24 8.65 1.29 -1.87
CA ALA A 24 8.00 0.56 -2.97
C ALA A 24 6.47 0.53 -2.81
N PHE A 25 5.99 0.29 -1.59
CA PHE A 25 4.56 0.31 -1.26
C PHE A 25 3.96 1.71 -1.45
N THR A 26 4.65 2.75 -1.01
CA THR A 26 4.22 4.14 -1.17
C THR A 26 4.11 4.50 -2.64
N LEU A 27 5.16 4.21 -3.43
CA LEU A 27 5.15 4.44 -4.88
C LEU A 27 4.02 3.67 -5.59
N ALA A 28 3.77 2.43 -5.19
CA ALA A 28 2.70 1.62 -5.76
C ALA A 28 1.29 2.11 -5.39
N THR A 29 1.10 2.76 -4.25
CA THR A 29 -0.23 3.13 -3.75
C THR A 29 -0.54 4.62 -3.87
N ASP A 30 0.47 5.49 -4.01
CA ASP A 30 0.29 6.94 -3.98
C ASP A 30 -0.63 7.43 -5.09
N ALA A 31 -0.38 7.07 -6.35
CA ALA A 31 -1.23 7.49 -7.47
C ALA A 31 -2.68 7.02 -7.32
N VAL A 32 -2.89 5.80 -6.80
CA VAL A 32 -4.23 5.28 -6.51
C VAL A 32 -4.92 6.15 -5.46
N ALA A 33 -4.21 6.50 -4.39
CA ALA A 33 -4.72 7.38 -3.35
C ALA A 33 -5.02 8.80 -3.86
N GLN A 34 -4.18 9.35 -4.75
CA GLN A 34 -4.41 10.66 -5.35
C GLN A 34 -5.68 10.69 -6.21
N VAL A 35 -5.88 9.70 -7.08
CA VAL A 35 -7.12 9.58 -7.86
C VAL A 35 -8.33 9.43 -6.95
N HIS A 36 -8.24 8.62 -5.90
CA HIS A 36 -9.33 8.48 -4.93
C HIS A 36 -9.66 9.82 -4.23
N LYS A 37 -8.65 10.57 -3.77
CA LYS A 37 -8.83 11.90 -3.17
C LYS A 37 -9.48 12.88 -4.14
N THR A 38 -9.04 12.90 -5.39
CA THR A 38 -9.63 13.76 -6.43
C THR A 38 -11.10 13.43 -6.67
N LEU A 39 -11.44 12.14 -6.79
CA LEU A 39 -12.84 11.72 -6.94
C LEU A 39 -13.68 12.07 -5.71
N ALA A 40 -13.13 11.92 -4.50
CA ALA A 40 -13.80 12.32 -3.27
C ALA A 40 -14.09 13.84 -3.24
N MET A 41 -13.09 14.66 -3.57
CA MET A 41 -13.24 16.13 -3.64
C MET A 41 -14.25 16.55 -4.72
N LEU A 42 -14.23 15.90 -5.89
CA LEU A 42 -15.20 16.15 -6.94
C LEU A 42 -16.62 15.83 -6.48
N ARG A 43 -16.82 14.69 -5.80
CA ARG A 43 -18.13 14.32 -5.25
C ARG A 43 -18.62 15.35 -4.23
N LEU A 44 -17.75 15.84 -3.35
CA LEU A 44 -18.09 16.91 -2.40
C LEU A 44 -18.48 18.20 -3.11
N ALA A 45 -17.73 18.61 -4.14
CA ALA A 45 -18.04 19.79 -4.95
C ALA A 45 -19.39 19.66 -5.67
N LEU A 46 -19.76 18.45 -6.07
CA LEU A 46 -21.07 18.12 -6.67
C LEU A 46 -22.19 17.93 -5.62
N GLY A 47 -21.95 18.27 -4.36
CA GLY A 47 -22.95 18.28 -3.31
C GLY A 47 -23.14 16.94 -2.57
N ALA A 48 -22.25 15.96 -2.75
CA ALA A 48 -22.28 14.75 -1.94
C ALA A 48 -22.05 15.10 -0.47
N ARG A 49 -22.89 14.54 0.42
CA ARG A 49 -22.79 14.70 1.88
C ARG A 49 -22.55 13.33 2.51
N PRO A 50 -21.34 12.76 2.38
CA PRO A 50 -21.04 11.48 3.01
C PRO A 50 -21.19 11.61 4.53
N GLY A 51 -22.09 10.82 5.11
CA GLY A 51 -22.24 10.74 6.57
C GLY A 51 -21.12 9.91 7.21
N TRP A 52 -21.12 9.85 8.54
CA TRP A 52 -20.21 8.98 9.28
C TRP A 52 -20.66 7.52 9.19
N LEU A 53 -20.22 6.83 8.14
CA LEU A 53 -20.49 5.41 7.94
C LEU A 53 -19.68 4.56 8.94
N PRO A 54 -20.26 3.47 9.49
CA PRO A 54 -19.52 2.52 10.31
C PRO A 54 -18.25 2.04 9.60
N GLN A 55 -17.10 2.21 10.24
CA GLN A 55 -15.82 1.72 9.73
C GLN A 55 -15.71 0.22 9.98
N ASN A 56 -15.46 -0.56 8.93
CA ASN A 56 -15.19 -1.98 9.05
C ASN A 56 -13.78 -2.21 9.61
N ARG A 57 -13.67 -2.56 10.90
CA ARG A 57 -12.41 -2.92 11.58
C ARG A 57 -12.21 -4.44 11.72
N GLN A 58 -13.05 -5.25 11.10
CA GLN A 58 -12.88 -6.69 11.10
C GLN A 58 -11.69 -7.06 10.20
N ASP A 59 -10.89 -8.06 10.60
CA ASP A 59 -9.79 -8.63 9.80
C ASP A 59 -10.32 -9.51 8.64
N ARG A 60 -11.42 -9.07 8.01
CA ARG A 60 -11.92 -9.62 6.76
C ARG A 60 -11.23 -8.84 5.64
N GLY A 61 -10.31 -9.49 4.94
CA GLY A 61 -9.69 -8.89 3.77
C GLY A 61 -10.71 -8.51 2.69
N VAL A 62 -10.26 -7.85 1.63
CA VAL A 62 -11.14 -7.42 0.54
C VAL A 62 -11.22 -8.50 -0.53
N GLY A 63 -12.44 -8.89 -0.92
CA GLY A 63 -12.66 -9.83 -2.01
C GLY A 63 -12.43 -9.20 -3.39
N TRP A 64 -12.06 -10.00 -4.40
CA TRP A 64 -11.81 -9.51 -5.77
C TRP A 64 -12.96 -8.72 -6.38
N ALA A 65 -14.21 -9.20 -6.22
CA ALA A 65 -15.39 -8.51 -6.74
C ALA A 65 -15.61 -7.15 -6.05
N GLU A 66 -15.35 -7.07 -4.74
CA GLU A 66 -15.43 -5.83 -3.99
C GLU A 66 -14.32 -4.86 -4.40
N ALA A 67 -13.08 -5.34 -4.50
CA ALA A 67 -11.95 -4.54 -4.98
C ALA A 67 -12.20 -4.01 -6.39
N LEU A 68 -12.71 -4.85 -7.31
CA LEU A 68 -13.05 -4.43 -8.67
C LEU A 68 -14.12 -3.32 -8.65
N ARG A 69 -15.20 -3.49 -7.88
CA ARG A 69 -16.25 -2.47 -7.76
C ARG A 69 -15.72 -1.14 -7.25
N LEU A 70 -14.76 -1.15 -6.32
CA LEU A 70 -14.18 0.04 -5.71
C LEU A 70 -13.10 0.72 -6.58
N PHE A 71 -12.30 -0.07 -7.30
CA PHE A 71 -11.07 0.40 -7.96
C PHE A 71 -11.06 0.26 -9.48
N TRP A 72 -12.13 -0.23 -10.13
CA TRP A 72 -12.17 -0.29 -11.59
C TRP A 72 -11.93 1.07 -12.27
N PRO A 73 -12.40 2.24 -11.76
CA PRO A 73 -12.12 3.51 -12.44
C PRO A 73 -10.64 3.86 -12.39
N HIS A 74 -9.97 3.57 -11.28
CA HIS A 74 -8.52 3.76 -11.10
C HIS A 74 -7.73 2.87 -12.04
N THR A 75 -8.11 1.59 -12.12
CA THR A 75 -7.49 0.61 -13.02
C THR A 75 -7.70 0.96 -14.48
N ALA A 76 -8.90 1.38 -14.87
CA ALA A 76 -9.19 1.82 -16.23
C ALA A 76 -8.39 3.08 -16.60
N LEU A 77 -8.34 4.08 -15.70
CA LEU A 77 -7.55 5.29 -15.90
C LEU A 77 -6.07 4.95 -16.10
N GLY A 78 -5.52 4.08 -15.24
CA GLY A 78 -4.14 3.61 -15.35
C GLY A 78 -3.88 2.87 -16.65
N ALA A 79 -4.76 1.93 -17.03
CA ALA A 79 -4.62 1.15 -18.26
C ALA A 79 -4.62 2.04 -19.50
N VAL A 80 -5.55 3.00 -19.59
CA VAL A 80 -5.61 3.97 -20.70
C VAL A 80 -4.36 4.85 -20.72
N ALA A 81 -3.95 5.40 -19.58
CA ALA A 81 -2.75 6.24 -19.50
C ALA A 81 -1.50 5.49 -19.96
N PHE A 82 -1.29 4.25 -19.49
CA PHE A 82 -0.14 3.44 -19.89
C PHE A 82 -0.21 2.98 -21.35
N ALA A 83 -1.40 2.69 -21.89
CA ALA A 83 -1.57 2.39 -23.31
C ALA A 83 -1.18 3.58 -24.21
N LEU A 84 -1.49 4.80 -23.77
CA LEU A 84 -1.07 6.02 -24.47
C LEU A 84 0.43 6.27 -24.34
N LEU A 85 0.98 6.14 -23.13
CA LEU A 85 2.41 6.31 -22.87
C LEU A 85 3.28 5.28 -23.60
N ALA A 86 2.77 4.07 -23.84
CA ALA A 86 3.47 3.04 -24.60
C ALA A 86 3.71 3.42 -26.07
N ARG A 87 3.06 4.46 -26.58
CA ARG A 87 3.27 4.99 -27.94
C ARG A 87 4.52 5.88 -28.06
N ALA A 88 5.10 6.29 -26.94
CA ALA A 88 6.30 7.11 -26.89
C ALA A 88 7.45 6.32 -26.25
N ASP A 89 8.60 6.33 -26.90
CA ASP A 89 9.76 5.54 -26.46
C ASP A 89 10.17 5.92 -25.03
N GLY A 90 10.21 4.91 -24.15
CA GLY A 90 10.63 5.05 -22.75
C GLY A 90 9.64 5.74 -21.80
N ALA A 91 8.56 6.37 -22.30
CA ALA A 91 7.65 7.15 -21.47
C ALA A 91 6.89 6.28 -20.45
N ALA A 92 6.38 5.12 -20.88
CA ALA A 92 5.70 4.18 -19.97
C ALA A 92 6.64 3.63 -18.88
N ALA A 93 7.89 3.35 -19.21
CA ALA A 93 8.89 2.88 -18.24
C ALA A 93 9.22 3.96 -17.21
N TRP A 94 9.33 5.23 -17.64
CA TRP A 94 9.59 6.35 -16.75
C TRP A 94 8.40 6.67 -15.83
N ALA A 95 7.17 6.49 -16.30
CA ALA A 95 5.97 6.66 -15.51
C ALA A 95 5.71 5.52 -14.51
N LEU A 96 6.31 4.34 -14.73
CA LEU A 96 6.06 3.14 -13.93
C LEU A 96 6.20 3.33 -12.41
N PRO A 97 7.29 3.90 -11.85
CA PRO A 97 7.42 4.07 -10.41
C PRO A 97 6.40 5.04 -9.81
N PHE A 98 5.84 5.96 -10.60
CA PHE A 98 4.95 7.00 -10.09
C PHE A 98 3.47 6.68 -10.30
N ALA A 99 3.13 6.05 -11.42
CA ALA A 99 1.75 5.80 -11.84
C ALA A 99 1.44 4.32 -12.09
N GLY A 100 2.45 3.44 -12.06
CA GLY A 100 2.29 2.00 -12.34
C GLY A 100 1.36 1.27 -11.38
N GLY A 101 1.10 1.86 -10.21
CA GLY A 101 0.10 1.39 -9.26
C GLY A 101 -1.34 1.47 -9.78
N LEU A 102 -1.66 2.42 -10.66
CA LEU A 102 -3.02 2.62 -11.17
C LEU A 102 -3.56 1.40 -11.93
N PRO A 103 -2.90 0.87 -12.99
CA PRO A 103 -3.39 -0.34 -13.66
C PRO A 103 -3.44 -1.56 -12.73
N LEU A 104 -2.70 -1.53 -11.60
CA LEU A 104 -2.68 -2.58 -10.59
C LEU A 104 -3.56 -2.27 -9.35
N ALA A 105 -4.42 -1.25 -9.39
CA ALA A 105 -5.16 -0.82 -8.20
C ALA A 105 -6.01 -1.94 -7.56
N VAL A 106 -6.69 -2.75 -8.38
CA VAL A 106 -7.48 -3.91 -7.91
C VAL A 106 -6.61 -4.97 -7.23
N PRO A 107 -5.58 -5.57 -7.87
CA PRO A 107 -4.74 -6.56 -7.20
C PRO A 107 -3.97 -5.98 -6.00
N LEU A 108 -3.56 -4.71 -6.05
CA LEU A 108 -2.94 -4.03 -4.89
C LEU A 108 -3.90 -3.93 -3.71
N CYS A 109 -5.16 -3.57 -3.93
CA CYS A 109 -6.17 -3.53 -2.86
C CYS A 109 -6.32 -4.91 -2.20
N VAL A 110 -6.46 -5.98 -3.01
CA VAL A 110 -6.63 -7.35 -2.49
C VAL A 110 -5.38 -7.81 -1.73
N ALA A 111 -4.19 -7.61 -2.30
CA ALA A 111 -2.94 -8.07 -1.69
C ALA A 111 -2.64 -7.34 -0.37
N THR A 112 -2.88 -6.03 -0.32
CA THR A 112 -2.54 -5.21 0.85
C THR A 112 -3.58 -5.31 1.96
N ALA A 113 -4.82 -5.67 1.63
CA ALA A 113 -5.86 -5.99 2.61
C ALA A 113 -5.85 -7.47 3.06
N ALA A 114 -4.98 -8.32 2.50
CA ALA A 114 -4.98 -9.76 2.81
C ALA A 114 -4.43 -10.03 4.23
N PRO A 115 -5.22 -10.66 5.13
CA PRO A 115 -4.78 -10.95 6.50
C PRO A 115 -3.53 -11.85 6.55
N ARG A 116 -3.36 -12.71 5.54
CA ARG A 116 -2.20 -13.59 5.39
C ARG A 116 -0.91 -12.80 5.19
N VAL A 117 -0.95 -11.73 4.39
CA VAL A 117 0.21 -10.85 4.13
C VAL A 117 0.61 -10.12 5.40
N GLY A 118 -0.36 -9.51 6.10
CA GLY A 118 -0.10 -8.83 7.37
C GLY A 118 0.47 -9.76 8.45
N ARG A 119 -0.07 -10.98 8.59
CA ARG A 119 0.49 -12.00 9.51
C ARG A 119 1.90 -12.43 9.11
N TRP A 120 2.19 -12.56 7.82
CA TRP A 120 3.52 -12.92 7.35
C TRP A 120 4.54 -11.81 7.65
N LEU A 121 4.21 -10.55 7.34
CA LEU A 121 5.07 -9.40 7.62
C LEU A 121 5.38 -9.30 9.12
N ARG A 122 4.36 -9.42 9.98
CA ARG A 122 4.52 -9.42 11.44
C ARG A 122 5.39 -10.56 11.95
N ARG A 123 5.19 -11.79 11.47
CA ARG A 123 5.97 -12.97 11.91
C ARG A 123 7.45 -12.84 11.59
N HIS A 124 7.79 -12.24 10.45
CA HIS A 124 9.16 -11.98 10.06
C HIS A 124 9.66 -10.60 10.53
N GLY A 125 8.79 -9.84 11.22
CA GLY A 125 8.86 -8.41 11.52
C GLY A 125 9.55 -7.57 10.44
N VAL A 126 9.13 -7.78 9.20
CA VAL A 126 9.49 -6.94 8.06
C VAL A 126 8.79 -5.60 8.23
N ALA A 127 9.54 -4.49 8.08
CA ALA A 127 9.04 -3.12 8.35
C ALA A 127 8.41 -2.95 9.75
N ALA A 128 8.82 -3.76 10.73
CA ALA A 128 8.30 -3.69 12.09
C ALA A 128 8.84 -2.46 12.83
N VAL A 129 7.99 -1.87 13.66
CA VAL A 129 8.38 -0.80 14.59
C VAL A 129 9.09 -1.37 15.82
N PRO A 130 9.90 -0.58 16.55
CA PRO A 130 10.66 -1.07 17.71
C PRO A 130 9.79 -1.75 18.78
N GLU A 131 8.57 -1.26 18.97
CA GLU A 131 7.59 -1.79 19.91
C GLU A 131 7.15 -3.21 19.51
N GLU A 132 6.96 -3.46 18.22
CA GLU A 132 6.60 -4.78 17.70
C GLU A 132 7.75 -5.77 17.83
N LEU A 133 8.99 -5.34 17.58
CA LEU A 133 10.18 -6.17 17.76
C LEU A 133 10.37 -6.58 19.23
N SER A 134 10.13 -5.63 20.14
CA SER A 134 10.21 -5.86 21.58
C SER A 134 9.14 -6.87 22.04
N ALA A 135 7.91 -6.71 21.56
CA ALA A 135 6.82 -7.65 21.85
C ALA A 135 7.07 -9.05 21.28
N LEU A 136 7.62 -9.15 20.07
CA LEU A 136 7.99 -10.43 19.46
C LEU A 136 9.11 -11.13 20.25
N ALA A 137 10.11 -10.39 20.74
CA ALA A 137 11.17 -10.94 21.57
C ALA A 137 10.64 -11.47 22.92
N ALA A 138 9.71 -10.75 23.55
CA ALA A 138 9.08 -11.17 24.81
C ALA A 138 8.16 -12.39 24.66
N ALA A 139 7.65 -12.65 23.45
CA ALA A 139 6.79 -13.81 23.17
C ALA A 139 7.57 -15.13 22.96
N VAL A 140 8.90 -15.10 22.86
CA VAL A 140 9.74 -16.30 22.79
C VAL A 140 10.04 -16.76 24.23
N PRO A 141 9.60 -17.97 24.66
CA PRO A 141 9.88 -18.45 26.01
C PRO A 141 11.40 -18.62 26.23
N PRO A 142 11.92 -18.35 27.44
CA PRO A 142 13.32 -18.63 27.75
C PRO A 142 13.59 -20.12 27.62
N ALA A 143 14.73 -20.46 27.00
CA ALA A 143 15.21 -21.83 26.82
C ALA A 143 15.61 -22.49 28.14
#